data_AF-A0A969B7W0-F1
#
_entry.id   AF-A0A969B7W0-F1
#
_cell.length_a   1.000
_cell.length_b   1.000
_cell.length_c   1.000
_cell.angle_alpha   90.00
_cell.angle_beta   90.00
_cell.angle_gamma   90.00
#
_symmetry.space_group_name_H-M   'P 1'
#
loop_
_entity.id
_entity.type
_entity.pdbx_description
1 polymer ?
#
loop_
_entity_poly.entity_id
_entity_poly.type
_entity_poly.pdbx_seq_one_letter_code
_entity_poly.pdbx_strand_id
1 'polypeptide(L)'
;MSPQHWAYKAMRLAYQKRILIGYPDNTLRPDRPISRAEAIAILYNLSSPKFDDGDLREWDLPRFPLPDNPERLLTEQFEDAAKIPNWAKPSLAGAAAGFMVVDYPQGKNMRPKNDATRAEAAAFLCQAAELDGLVPVAAVVGMRKFTQSPEWQRLLRARAEGKLGWFDTQRQVAVIAQTAPGWKLLSLGKPQENRVAAWFEDANQVQKSGFLDLQGRVRSPPSSMPQAIFQKAWLG
;
A
#
# COMPACT_ATOMS: atom_id res chain seq x y z
N MET A 1 1.03 13.94 -29.89
CA MET A 1 1.40 12.56 -30.28
C MET A 1 0.56 12.15 -31.48
N SER A 2 1.16 11.53 -32.49
CA SER A 2 0.46 11.09 -33.71
C SER A 2 -0.57 9.99 -33.40
N PRO A 3 -1.80 10.05 -33.97
CA PRO A 3 -2.78 8.96 -33.90
C PRO A 3 -2.31 7.61 -34.46
N GLN A 4 -1.26 7.63 -35.30
CA GLN A 4 -0.66 6.44 -35.90
C GLN A 4 0.38 5.78 -34.97
N HIS A 5 0.77 6.43 -33.89
CA HIS A 5 1.69 5.84 -32.90
C HIS A 5 1.03 4.61 -32.24
N TRP A 6 1.75 3.49 -32.15
CA TRP A 6 1.21 2.22 -31.63
C TRP A 6 0.60 2.37 -30.23
N ALA A 7 1.22 3.21 -29.38
CA ALA A 7 0.78 3.48 -28.01
C ALA A 7 -0.33 4.54 -27.91
N TYR A 8 -0.79 5.14 -29.02
CA TYR A 8 -1.70 6.30 -28.99
C TYR A 8 -2.96 6.04 -28.15
N LYS A 9 -3.65 4.93 -28.41
CA LYS A 9 -4.88 4.56 -27.69
C LYS A 9 -4.62 4.35 -26.20
N ALA A 10 -3.58 3.61 -25.85
CA ALA A 10 -3.23 3.29 -24.47
C ALA A 10 -2.86 4.54 -23.67
N MET A 11 -1.98 5.39 -24.21
CA MET A 11 -1.56 6.62 -23.54
C MET A 11 -2.69 7.64 -23.42
N ARG A 12 -3.55 7.75 -24.45
CA ARG A 12 -4.74 8.61 -24.37
C ARG A 12 -5.67 8.15 -23.25
N LEU A 13 -5.95 6.85 -23.15
CA LEU A 13 -6.79 6.33 -22.08
C LEU A 13 -6.15 6.56 -20.70
N ALA A 14 -4.85 6.27 -20.57
CA ALA A 14 -4.12 6.49 -19.32
C ALA A 14 -4.13 7.97 -18.89
N TYR A 15 -3.98 8.89 -19.84
CA TYR A 15 -4.08 10.33 -19.59
C TYR A 15 -5.51 10.75 -19.20
N GLN A 16 -6.53 10.28 -19.91
CA GLN A 16 -7.94 10.55 -19.60
C GLN A 16 -8.32 10.03 -18.20
N LYS A 17 -7.81 8.85 -17.84
CA LYS A 17 -7.95 8.28 -16.50
C LYS A 17 -6.99 8.90 -15.50
N ARG A 18 -6.24 9.96 -15.82
CA ARG A 18 -5.23 10.64 -14.97
C ARG A 18 -4.16 9.70 -14.40
N ILE A 19 -3.94 8.53 -14.98
CA ILE A 19 -2.89 7.58 -14.59
C ILE A 19 -1.54 8.17 -14.99
N LEU A 20 -1.47 8.64 -16.24
CA LEU A 20 -0.32 9.35 -16.79
C LEU A 20 -0.58 10.86 -16.71
N ILE A 21 0.39 11.60 -16.17
CA ILE A 21 0.36 13.07 -16.13
C ILE A 21 1.35 13.57 -17.17
N GLY A 22 0.92 14.50 -18.02
CA GLY A 22 1.78 15.11 -19.04
C GLY A 22 2.80 16.07 -18.43
N TYR A 23 3.78 16.48 -19.23
CA TYR A 23 4.76 17.49 -18.83
C TYR A 23 4.14 18.90 -18.85
N PRO A 24 4.75 19.88 -18.13
CA PRO A 24 4.30 21.27 -18.16
C PRO A 24 4.27 21.91 -19.57
N ASP A 25 5.02 21.35 -20.52
CA ASP A 25 5.04 21.78 -21.93
C ASP A 25 3.93 21.13 -22.78
N ASN A 26 2.93 20.49 -22.16
CA ASN A 26 1.83 19.78 -22.79
C ASN A 26 2.24 18.57 -23.65
N THR A 27 3.42 18.01 -23.43
CA THR A 27 3.86 16.78 -24.11
C THR A 27 3.65 15.53 -23.24
N LEU A 28 3.66 14.35 -23.87
CA LEU A 28 3.65 13.03 -23.20
C LEU A 28 4.94 12.21 -23.44
N ARG A 29 5.76 12.61 -24.41
CA ARG A 29 7.07 12.02 -24.77
C ARG A 29 7.08 10.46 -24.81
N PRO A 30 6.32 9.84 -25.73
CA PRO A 30 6.04 8.39 -25.73
C PRO A 30 7.27 7.48 -25.82
N ASP A 31 8.32 7.93 -26.50
CA ASP A 31 9.53 7.11 -26.76
C ASP A 31 10.66 7.37 -25.77
N ARG A 32 10.44 8.27 -24.79
CA ARG A 32 11.44 8.59 -23.79
C ARG A 32 11.49 7.49 -22.72
N PRO A 33 12.69 7.04 -22.29
CA PRO A 33 12.82 6.24 -21.08
C PRO A 33 12.11 6.91 -19.89
N ILE A 34 11.44 6.09 -19.09
CA ILE A 34 10.68 6.56 -17.95
C ILE A 34 11.60 6.83 -16.76
N SER A 35 11.47 8.00 -16.17
CA SER A 35 12.14 8.32 -14.91
C SER A 35 11.49 7.59 -13.72
N ARG A 36 12.23 7.44 -12.64
CA ARG A 36 11.71 6.87 -11.38
C ARG A 36 10.47 7.59 -10.87
N ALA A 37 10.45 8.94 -10.93
CA ALA A 37 9.29 9.71 -10.51
C ALA A 37 8.06 9.40 -11.36
N GLU A 38 8.21 9.32 -12.68
CA GLU A 38 7.11 8.99 -13.59
C GLU A 38 6.59 7.57 -13.36
N ALA A 39 7.48 6.59 -13.20
CA ALA A 39 7.09 5.20 -12.95
C ALA A 39 6.29 5.07 -11.65
N ILE A 40 6.79 5.67 -10.56
CA ILE A 40 6.13 5.66 -9.25
C ILE A 40 4.78 6.39 -9.33
N ALA A 41 4.72 7.56 -9.97
CA ALA A 41 3.49 8.32 -10.10
C ALA A 41 2.42 7.55 -10.89
N ILE A 42 2.80 6.91 -12.00
CA ILE A 42 1.88 6.07 -12.79
C ILE A 42 1.32 4.93 -11.95
N LEU A 43 2.17 4.21 -11.21
CA LEU A 43 1.73 3.09 -10.37
C LEU A 43 0.85 3.54 -9.20
N TYR A 44 1.20 4.63 -8.52
CA TYR A 44 0.35 5.23 -7.48
C TYR A 44 -1.01 5.68 -8.05
N ASN A 45 -1.01 6.36 -9.20
CA ASN A 45 -2.24 6.86 -9.80
C ASN A 45 -3.12 5.75 -10.36
N LEU A 46 -2.54 4.59 -10.72
CA LEU A 46 -3.26 3.38 -11.09
C LEU A 46 -3.82 2.67 -9.86
N SER A 47 -3.05 2.63 -8.76
CA SER A 47 -3.47 1.96 -7.53
C SER A 47 -4.45 2.81 -6.72
N SER A 48 -4.46 4.13 -6.81
CA SER A 48 -5.39 4.96 -6.05
C SER A 48 -6.80 4.94 -6.69
N PRO A 49 -7.88 4.58 -5.95
CA PRO A 49 -9.24 4.78 -6.43
C PRO A 49 -9.43 6.25 -6.74
N LYS A 50 -9.93 6.55 -7.94
CA LYS A 50 -10.17 7.93 -8.33
C LYS A 50 -11.55 8.33 -7.88
N PHE A 51 -11.63 9.58 -7.44
CA PHE A 51 -12.84 10.38 -7.34
C PHE A 51 -13.55 10.39 -8.71
N ASP A 52 -14.31 9.36 -9.04
CA ASP A 52 -15.38 9.48 -10.02
C ASP A 52 -16.59 10.08 -9.28
N ASP A 53 -17.25 11.03 -9.95
CA ASP A 53 -18.65 11.48 -9.79
C ASP A 53 -19.26 11.89 -8.42
N GLY A 54 -18.45 12.12 -7.38
CA GLY A 54 -18.88 12.97 -6.25
C GLY A 54 -19.71 12.29 -5.17
N ASP A 55 -19.73 10.95 -5.14
CA ASP A 55 -20.30 10.20 -4.03
C ASP A 55 -19.18 9.43 -3.33
N LEU A 56 -18.46 10.14 -2.46
CA LEU A 56 -17.52 9.52 -1.54
C LEU A 56 -18.30 8.65 -0.56
N ARG A 57 -18.25 7.32 -0.73
CA ARG A 57 -18.56 6.45 0.40
C ARG A 57 -17.35 6.43 1.31
N GLU A 58 -17.58 6.39 2.62
CA GLU A 58 -16.54 6.34 3.66
C GLU A 58 -15.54 5.18 3.48
N TRP A 59 -15.86 4.21 2.61
CA TRP A 59 -15.05 3.05 2.24
C TRP A 59 -14.35 3.17 0.88
N ASP A 60 -14.56 4.24 0.11
CA ASP A 60 -13.85 4.58 -1.14
C ASP A 60 -12.59 5.41 -0.86
N LEU A 61 -11.99 5.24 0.32
CA LEU A 61 -10.77 5.93 0.69
C LEU A 61 -9.65 5.59 -0.30
N PRO A 62 -8.77 6.55 -0.66
CA PRO A 62 -7.59 6.24 -1.45
C PRO A 62 -6.83 5.08 -0.80
N ARG A 63 -6.52 4.01 -1.55
CA ARG A 63 -5.71 2.86 -1.07
C ARG A 63 -4.49 3.32 -0.27
N PHE A 64 -3.94 4.46 -0.66
CA PHE A 64 -3.03 5.25 0.16
C PHE A 64 -3.51 6.71 0.20
N PRO A 65 -4.09 7.18 1.33
CA PRO A 65 -4.55 8.56 1.44
C PRO A 65 -3.40 9.51 1.15
N LEU A 66 -3.70 10.59 0.42
CA LEU A 66 -2.73 11.66 0.27
C LEU A 66 -2.43 12.20 1.68
N PRO A 67 -1.14 12.34 2.05
CA PRO A 67 -0.80 12.95 3.32
C PRO A 67 -1.28 14.41 3.34
N ASP A 68 -1.72 14.89 4.51
CA ASP A 68 -2.19 16.28 4.70
C ASP A 68 -1.17 17.32 4.23
N ASN A 69 0.13 17.00 4.36
CA ASN A 69 1.22 17.80 3.84
C ASN A 69 2.21 16.93 3.04
N PRO A 70 2.00 16.82 1.70
CA PRO A 70 2.88 16.05 0.82
C PRO A 70 4.33 16.52 0.86
N GLU A 71 4.57 17.82 0.90
CA GLU A 71 5.93 18.38 0.85
C GLU A 71 6.70 18.04 2.13
N ARG A 72 6.07 18.23 3.29
CA ARG A 72 6.66 17.88 4.57
C ARG A 72 7.02 16.40 4.61
N LEU A 73 6.09 15.50 4.24
CA LEU A 73 6.35 14.07 4.21
C LEU A 73 7.55 13.73 3.32
N LEU A 74 7.62 14.31 2.12
CA LEU A 74 8.74 14.08 1.20
C LEU A 74 10.07 14.57 1.80
N THR A 75 10.12 15.78 2.37
CA THR A 75 11.34 16.32 2.99
C THR A 75 11.79 15.55 4.22
N GLU A 76 10.87 14.94 4.98
CA GLU A 76 11.17 14.11 6.15
C GLU A 76 11.61 12.67 5.79
N GLN A 77 11.41 12.24 4.53
CA GLN A 77 11.72 10.88 4.08
C GLN A 77 12.86 10.82 3.07
N PHE A 78 13.08 11.86 2.28
CA PHE A 78 14.04 11.85 1.18
C PHE A 78 15.06 12.99 1.29
N GLU A 79 16.35 12.65 1.28
CA GLU A 79 17.45 13.62 1.27
C GLU A 79 17.44 14.47 -0.02
N ASP A 80 16.94 13.91 -1.12
CA ASP A 80 16.83 14.55 -2.43
C ASP A 80 15.41 15.06 -2.77
N ALA A 81 14.55 15.27 -1.76
CA ALA A 81 13.18 15.76 -1.95
C ALA A 81 13.09 17.04 -2.80
N ALA A 82 14.07 17.93 -2.69
CA ALA A 82 14.15 19.16 -3.49
C ALA A 82 14.28 18.92 -5.00
N LYS A 83 14.71 17.72 -5.44
CA LYS A 83 14.82 17.34 -6.85
C LYS A 83 13.49 16.84 -7.43
N ILE A 84 12.48 16.61 -6.59
CA ILE A 84 11.16 16.13 -7.01
C ILE A 84 10.42 17.27 -7.72
N PRO A 85 9.97 17.07 -8.97
CA PRO A 85 9.23 18.12 -9.68
C PRO A 85 7.86 18.36 -9.03
N ASN A 86 7.41 19.61 -9.00
CA ASN A 86 6.18 20.01 -8.31
C ASN A 86 4.95 19.19 -8.75
N TRP A 87 4.84 18.87 -10.05
CA TRP A 87 3.72 18.08 -10.58
C TRP A 87 3.66 16.66 -9.97
N ALA A 88 4.80 16.10 -9.56
CA ALA A 88 4.89 14.73 -9.08
C ALA A 88 4.74 14.63 -7.55
N LYS A 89 4.92 15.74 -6.82
CA LYS A 89 4.91 15.75 -5.34
C LYS A 89 3.67 15.06 -4.74
N PRO A 90 2.43 15.30 -5.19
CA PRO A 90 1.26 14.64 -4.59
C PRO A 90 1.31 13.11 -4.75
N SER A 91 1.51 12.62 -5.97
CA SER A 91 1.55 11.18 -6.25
C SER A 91 2.74 10.50 -5.56
N LEU A 92 3.91 11.15 -5.53
CA LEU A 92 5.11 10.60 -4.90
C LEU A 92 5.00 10.59 -3.37
N ALA A 93 4.37 11.60 -2.77
CA ALA A 93 4.12 11.61 -1.34
C ALA A 93 3.13 10.53 -0.93
N GLY A 94 2.04 10.36 -1.69
CA GLY A 94 1.11 9.25 -1.50
C GLY A 94 1.78 7.89 -1.68
N ALA A 95 2.65 7.75 -2.67
CA ALA A 95 3.41 6.52 -2.88
C ALA A 95 4.38 6.21 -1.74
N ALA A 96 5.03 7.24 -1.20
CA ALA A 96 5.92 7.10 -0.06
C ALA A 96 5.15 6.75 1.23
N ALA A 97 4.00 7.39 1.46
CA ALA A 97 3.09 7.06 2.55
C ALA A 97 2.57 5.62 2.45
N GLY A 98 2.37 5.13 1.22
CA GLY A 98 1.94 3.77 0.91
C GLY A 98 3.05 2.73 0.77
N PHE A 99 4.29 3.05 1.16
CA PHE A 99 5.41 2.11 1.09
C PHE A 99 5.71 1.57 -0.32
N MET A 100 5.32 2.30 -1.36
CA MET A 100 5.59 1.91 -2.76
C MET A 100 6.97 2.35 -3.24
N VAL A 101 7.58 3.35 -2.59
CA VAL A 101 8.89 3.86 -2.98
C VAL A 101 9.98 2.94 -2.46
N VAL A 102 10.82 2.45 -3.37
CA VAL A 102 11.96 1.58 -3.08
C VAL A 102 13.26 2.31 -3.41
N ASP A 103 14.21 2.24 -2.48
CA ASP A 103 15.57 2.73 -2.63
C ASP A 103 16.55 1.79 -1.93
N TYR A 104 17.32 1.04 -2.72
CA TYR A 104 18.28 0.06 -2.22
C TYR A 104 19.72 0.44 -2.60
N PRO A 105 20.71 0.24 -1.72
CA PRO A 105 20.59 -0.24 -0.33
C PRO A 105 20.30 0.86 0.70
N GLN A 106 20.21 2.13 0.28
CA GLN A 106 20.33 3.26 1.20
C GLN A 106 18.99 3.74 1.80
N GLY A 107 17.86 3.52 1.14
CA GLY A 107 16.52 3.79 1.67
C GLY A 107 16.21 5.27 1.96
N LYS A 108 16.88 6.20 1.29
CA LYS A 108 16.87 7.63 1.63
C LYS A 108 16.73 8.59 0.44
N ASN A 109 16.81 8.09 -0.78
CA ASN A 109 16.74 8.93 -1.97
C ASN A 109 15.65 8.45 -2.92
N MET A 110 14.93 9.39 -3.53
CA MET A 110 13.95 9.10 -4.55
C MET A 110 14.60 8.95 -5.92
N ARG A 111 15.71 9.64 -6.18
CA ARG A 111 16.40 9.71 -7.48
C ARG A 111 15.42 10.06 -8.61
N PRO A 112 14.60 11.13 -8.48
CA PRO A 112 13.38 11.31 -9.26
C PRO A 112 13.61 11.53 -10.75
N LYS A 113 14.80 11.99 -11.14
CA LYS A 113 15.18 12.26 -12.53
C LYS A 113 15.93 11.12 -13.20
N ASN A 114 16.36 10.11 -12.44
CA ASN A 114 17.08 8.97 -12.99
C ASN A 114 16.08 8.03 -13.68
N ASP A 115 16.54 7.31 -14.70
CA ASP A 115 15.77 6.24 -15.31
C ASP A 115 15.53 5.11 -14.29
N ALA A 116 14.34 4.51 -14.34
CA ALA A 116 14.04 3.34 -13.53
C ALA A 116 14.71 2.10 -14.11
N THR A 117 15.41 1.32 -13.29
CA THR A 117 15.91 0.01 -13.72
C THR A 117 14.78 -1.02 -13.78
N ARG A 118 15.00 -2.14 -14.49
CA ARG A 118 14.05 -3.27 -14.51
C ARG A 118 13.75 -3.82 -13.11
N ALA A 119 14.76 -3.86 -12.23
CA ALA A 119 14.61 -4.32 -10.85
C ALA A 119 13.72 -3.36 -10.04
N GLU A 120 13.93 -2.06 -10.19
CA GLU A 120 13.11 -1.05 -9.54
C GLU A 120 11.68 -1.05 -10.07
N ALA A 121 11.49 -1.19 -11.38
CA ALA A 121 10.17 -1.33 -11.98
C ALA A 121 9.41 -2.56 -11.42
N ALA A 122 10.09 -3.70 -11.28
CA ALA A 122 9.50 -4.89 -10.66
C ALA A 122 9.16 -4.67 -9.19
N ALA A 123 10.04 -4.01 -8.43
CA ALA A 123 9.80 -3.71 -7.02
C ALA A 123 8.61 -2.76 -6.82
N PHE A 124 8.54 -1.66 -7.59
CA PHE A 124 7.41 -0.73 -7.53
C PHE A 124 6.09 -1.42 -7.89
N LEU A 125 6.11 -2.30 -8.89
CA LEU A 125 4.94 -3.08 -9.29
C LEU A 125 4.50 -4.01 -8.16
N CYS A 126 5.42 -4.74 -7.52
CA CYS A 126 5.09 -5.63 -6.41
C CYS A 126 4.48 -4.84 -5.24
N GLN A 127 5.05 -3.69 -4.90
CA GLN A 127 4.49 -2.85 -3.83
C GLN A 127 3.11 -2.29 -4.19
N ALA A 128 2.94 -1.81 -5.43
CA ALA A 128 1.67 -1.26 -5.91
C ALA A 128 0.56 -2.32 -6.02
N ALA A 129 0.94 -3.58 -6.25
CA ALA A 129 0.04 -4.73 -6.33
C ALA A 129 -0.13 -5.48 -5.00
N GLU A 130 0.48 -5.00 -3.90
CA GLU A 130 0.45 -5.66 -2.58
C GLU A 130 0.95 -7.11 -2.60
N LEU A 131 1.97 -7.39 -3.42
CA LEU A 131 2.64 -8.69 -3.44
C LEU A 131 3.67 -8.75 -2.30
N ASP A 132 3.18 -9.07 -1.12
CA ASP A 132 3.93 -9.06 0.13
C ASP A 132 5.14 -10.01 0.15
N GLY A 133 6.19 -9.61 0.85
CA GLY A 133 7.36 -10.44 1.13
C GLY A 133 8.37 -10.57 -0.01
N LEU A 134 8.13 -9.95 -1.17
CA LEU A 134 9.01 -10.03 -2.34
C LEU A 134 10.11 -8.96 -2.36
N VAL A 135 9.84 -7.78 -1.77
CA VAL A 135 10.82 -6.68 -1.67
C VAL A 135 11.40 -6.67 -0.26
N PRO A 136 12.74 -6.68 -0.08
CA PRO A 136 13.35 -6.57 1.24
C PRO A 136 12.86 -5.31 1.94
N VAL A 137 12.38 -5.43 3.19
CA VAL A 137 11.83 -4.30 3.94
C VAL A 137 12.84 -3.15 4.08
N ALA A 138 14.14 -3.46 4.16
CA ALA A 138 15.21 -2.47 4.20
C ALA A 138 15.33 -1.61 2.91
N ALA A 139 14.81 -2.11 1.78
CA ALA A 139 14.76 -1.39 0.52
C ALA A 139 13.53 -0.46 0.42
N VAL A 140 12.51 -0.68 1.23
CA VAL A 140 11.25 0.07 1.18
C VAL A 140 11.38 1.35 2.01
N VAL A 141 11.27 2.49 1.34
CA VAL A 141 11.38 3.79 2.00
C VAL A 141 10.17 4.02 2.90
N GLY A 142 10.37 4.66 4.05
CA GLY A 142 9.35 4.84 5.07
C GLY A 142 9.18 3.61 5.99
N MET A 143 9.27 2.39 5.46
CA MET A 143 9.22 1.17 6.29
C MET A 143 10.35 1.11 7.32
N ARG A 144 11.53 1.65 7.00
CA ARG A 144 12.67 1.69 7.92
C ARG A 144 12.32 2.32 9.27
N LYS A 145 11.50 3.39 9.30
CA LYS A 145 11.02 4.03 10.53
C LYS A 145 10.24 3.04 11.41
N PHE A 146 9.40 2.20 10.79
CA PHE A 146 8.63 1.18 11.50
C PHE A 146 9.47 -0.04 11.87
N THR A 147 10.42 -0.46 11.04
CA THR A 147 11.27 -1.63 11.34
C THR A 147 12.07 -1.50 12.62
N GLN A 148 12.36 -0.28 13.05
CA GLN A 148 13.05 -0.01 14.31
C GLN A 148 12.11 0.09 15.51
N SER A 149 10.78 0.12 15.29
CA SER A 149 9.82 0.27 16.38
C SER A 149 9.70 -1.02 17.21
N PRO A 150 9.54 -0.92 18.54
CA PRO A 150 9.34 -2.09 19.40
C PRO A 150 8.16 -2.96 18.99
N GLU A 151 7.08 -2.33 18.51
CA GLU A 151 5.85 -3.00 18.06
C GLU A 151 6.07 -3.82 16.78
N TRP A 152 6.83 -3.29 15.82
CA TRP A 152 7.22 -4.07 14.64
C TRP A 152 8.08 -5.27 15.02
N GLN A 153 9.07 -5.08 15.90
CA GLN A 153 9.91 -6.18 16.40
C GLN A 153 9.07 -7.22 17.16
N ARG A 154 8.03 -6.78 17.88
CA ARG A 154 7.05 -7.66 18.54
C ARG A 154 6.30 -8.52 17.51
N LEU A 155 5.83 -7.93 16.41
CA LEU A 155 5.17 -8.67 15.31
C LEU A 155 6.11 -9.69 14.67
N LEU A 156 7.35 -9.31 14.34
CA LEU A 156 8.31 -10.21 13.70
C LEU A 156 8.60 -11.45 14.56
N ARG A 157 8.80 -11.27 15.88
CA ARG A 157 8.99 -12.39 16.81
C ARG A 157 7.77 -13.31 16.84
N ALA A 158 6.56 -12.76 16.90
CA ALA A 158 5.35 -13.57 16.89
C ALA A 158 5.17 -14.36 15.60
N ARG A 159 5.50 -13.76 14.44
CA ARG A 159 5.47 -14.48 13.16
C ARG A 159 6.52 -15.60 13.10
N ALA A 160 7.70 -15.40 13.67
CA ALA A 160 8.72 -16.46 13.80
C ALA A 160 8.22 -17.63 14.68
N GLU A 161 7.31 -17.38 15.62
CA GLU A 161 6.61 -18.40 16.41
C GLU A 161 5.37 -18.97 15.71
N GLY A 162 5.13 -18.65 14.43
CA GLY A 162 3.98 -19.13 13.65
C GLY A 162 2.65 -18.42 13.95
N LYS A 163 2.66 -17.32 14.69
CA LYS A 163 1.44 -16.56 15.00
C LYS A 163 1.08 -15.61 13.86
N LEU A 164 -0.22 -15.47 13.63
CA LEU A 164 -0.75 -14.46 12.72
C LEU A 164 -0.78 -13.10 13.42
N GLY A 165 -0.47 -12.06 12.66
CA GLY A 165 -0.52 -10.69 13.16
C GLY A 165 -0.30 -9.67 12.07
N TRP A 166 -0.67 -8.44 12.39
CA TRP A 166 -0.60 -7.29 11.51
C TRP A 166 -0.15 -6.07 12.32
N PHE A 167 0.49 -5.10 11.68
CA PHE A 167 1.03 -3.87 12.22
C PHE A 167 0.26 -2.68 11.65
N ASP A 168 -0.57 -2.04 12.45
CA ASP A 168 -1.22 -0.80 12.05
C ASP A 168 -0.15 0.29 11.86
N THR A 169 0.15 0.64 10.60
CA THR A 169 1.21 1.61 10.27
C THR A 169 0.83 3.04 10.63
N GLN A 170 -0.47 3.35 10.72
CA GLN A 170 -0.95 4.67 11.14
C GLN A 170 -0.77 4.85 12.65
N ARG A 171 -1.12 3.83 13.43
CA ARG A 171 -0.99 3.87 14.90
C ARG A 171 0.36 3.39 15.42
N GLN A 172 1.16 2.77 14.57
CA GLN A 172 2.42 2.11 14.91
C GLN A 172 2.27 0.99 15.96
N VAL A 173 1.17 0.24 15.88
CA VAL A 173 0.84 -0.83 16.85
C VAL A 173 0.75 -2.18 16.16
N ALA A 174 1.33 -3.21 16.75
CA ALA A 174 1.13 -4.58 16.30
C ALA A 174 -0.14 -5.20 16.92
N VAL A 175 -1.02 -5.74 16.10
CA VAL A 175 -2.08 -6.65 16.51
C VAL A 175 -1.59 -8.07 16.29
N ILE A 176 -1.32 -8.79 17.39
CA ILE A 176 -0.92 -10.19 17.36
C ILE A 176 -2.15 -11.01 17.77
N ALA A 177 -2.63 -11.84 16.86
CA ALA A 177 -3.87 -12.54 17.09
C ALA A 177 -3.74 -13.62 18.15
N GLN A 178 -4.76 -13.69 18.99
CA GLN A 178 -4.92 -14.70 20.03
C GLN A 178 -6.09 -15.61 19.63
N THR A 179 -5.88 -16.92 19.72
CA THR A 179 -6.92 -17.91 19.45
C THR A 179 -7.82 -18.06 20.68
N ALA A 180 -9.14 -18.14 20.47
CA ALA A 180 -10.06 -18.57 21.51
C ALA A 180 -9.93 -20.09 21.75
N PRO A 181 -10.19 -20.61 22.95
CA PRO A 181 -10.20 -22.05 23.22
C PRO A 181 -11.14 -22.80 22.24
N GLY A 182 -10.64 -23.87 21.63
CA GLY A 182 -11.39 -24.67 20.65
C GLY A 182 -11.46 -24.08 19.24
N TRP A 183 -10.77 -22.97 18.97
CA TRP A 183 -10.71 -22.34 17.66
C TRP A 183 -9.28 -22.26 17.13
N LYS A 184 -9.09 -22.63 15.87
CA LYS A 184 -7.87 -22.38 15.11
C LYS A 184 -8.07 -21.14 14.27
N LEU A 185 -7.10 -20.23 14.30
CA LEU A 185 -7.11 -19.05 13.44
C LEU A 185 -6.49 -19.41 12.08
N LEU A 186 -7.21 -19.11 10.99
CA LEU A 186 -6.79 -19.40 9.63
C LEU A 186 -6.12 -18.20 8.97
N SER A 187 -6.70 -17.01 9.12
CA SER A 187 -6.17 -15.80 8.51
C SER A 187 -6.74 -14.55 9.19
N LEU A 188 -6.10 -13.40 8.90
CA LEU A 188 -6.46 -12.08 9.39
C LEU A 188 -6.66 -11.13 8.21
N GLY A 189 -7.65 -10.25 8.32
CA GLY A 189 -7.81 -9.07 7.46
C GLY A 189 -6.99 -7.87 7.95
N LYS A 190 -7.14 -6.74 7.27
CA LYS A 190 -6.55 -5.45 7.70
C LYS A 190 -7.32 -4.87 8.91
N PRO A 191 -6.66 -4.21 9.90
CA PRO A 191 -7.35 -3.48 10.95
C PRO A 191 -8.28 -2.43 10.37
N GLN A 192 -9.48 -2.36 10.94
CA GLN A 192 -10.48 -1.34 10.64
C GLN A 192 -10.97 -0.76 11.96
N GLU A 193 -10.88 0.56 12.10
CA GLU A 193 -11.24 1.26 13.34
C GLU A 193 -10.58 0.60 14.56
N ASN A 194 -11.35 -0.12 15.39
CA ASN A 194 -10.90 -0.74 16.62
C ASN A 194 -10.93 -2.29 16.58
N ARG A 195 -10.94 -2.88 15.37
CA ARG A 195 -11.07 -4.33 15.20
C ARG A 195 -10.30 -4.87 13.99
N VAL A 196 -10.06 -6.18 13.98
CA VAL A 196 -9.43 -6.92 12.86
C VAL A 196 -10.30 -8.11 12.50
N ALA A 197 -10.70 -8.22 11.23
CA ALA A 197 -11.44 -9.38 10.73
C ALA A 197 -10.56 -10.64 10.78
N ALA A 198 -11.15 -11.78 11.12
CA ALA A 198 -10.44 -13.04 11.27
C ALA A 198 -11.28 -14.25 10.84
N TRP A 199 -10.66 -15.18 10.10
CA TRP A 199 -11.24 -16.49 9.81
C TRP A 199 -10.76 -17.48 10.85
N PHE A 200 -11.69 -18.24 11.40
CA PHE A 200 -11.46 -19.29 12.38
C PHE A 200 -12.00 -20.62 11.87
N GLU A 201 -11.53 -21.70 12.45
CA GLU A 201 -11.95 -23.07 12.22
C GLU A 201 -12.19 -23.71 13.59
N ASP A 202 -13.35 -24.33 13.78
CA ASP A 202 -13.63 -25.10 15.01
C ASP A 202 -13.09 -26.54 14.93
N ALA A 203 -13.24 -27.30 16.02
CA ALA A 203 -12.81 -28.69 16.10
C ALA A 203 -13.46 -29.62 15.06
N ASN A 204 -14.59 -29.22 14.46
CA ASN A 204 -15.29 -29.97 13.41
C ASN A 204 -14.93 -29.47 12.00
N GLN A 205 -13.85 -28.68 11.86
CA GLN A 205 -13.41 -28.08 10.60
C GLN A 205 -14.42 -27.11 9.99
N VAL A 206 -15.35 -26.56 10.79
CA VAL A 206 -16.30 -25.57 10.29
C VAL A 206 -15.66 -24.19 10.37
N GLN A 207 -15.54 -23.53 9.22
CA GLN A 207 -15.03 -22.17 9.14
C GLN A 207 -16.06 -21.17 9.62
N LYS A 208 -15.63 -20.25 10.48
CA LYS A 208 -16.45 -19.12 10.96
C LYS A 208 -15.66 -17.83 10.92
N SER A 209 -16.38 -16.74 10.76
CA SER A 209 -15.82 -15.39 10.73
C SER A 209 -16.00 -14.70 12.08
N GLY A 210 -15.07 -13.82 12.44
CA GLY A 210 -15.20 -13.01 13.64
C GLY A 210 -14.29 -11.78 13.60
N PHE A 211 -14.23 -11.10 14.74
CA PHE A 211 -13.39 -9.92 14.93
C PHE A 211 -12.50 -10.08 16.16
N LEU A 212 -11.26 -9.64 16.01
CA LEU A 212 -10.33 -9.40 17.11
C LEU A 212 -10.36 -7.91 17.46
N ASP A 213 -10.11 -7.56 18.73
CA ASP A 213 -9.76 -6.18 19.08
C ASP A 213 -8.29 -5.84 18.74
N LEU A 214 -7.89 -4.59 18.96
CA LEU A 214 -6.51 -4.15 18.70
C LEU A 214 -5.47 -4.80 19.62
N GLN A 215 -5.90 -5.46 20.70
CA GLN A 215 -5.02 -6.30 21.53
C GLN A 215 -4.94 -7.75 21.00
N GLY A 216 -5.64 -8.05 19.91
CA GLY A 216 -5.66 -9.34 19.25
C GLY A 216 -6.58 -10.35 19.92
N ARG A 217 -7.48 -9.92 20.81
CA ARG A 217 -8.40 -10.81 21.56
C ARG A 217 -9.71 -10.96 20.81
N VAL A 218 -10.25 -12.18 20.82
CA VAL A 218 -11.60 -12.47 20.32
C VAL A 218 -12.63 -11.81 21.26
N ARG A 219 -13.36 -10.79 20.78
CA ARG A 219 -14.39 -10.11 21.58
C ARG A 219 -15.74 -10.82 21.61
N SER A 220 -16.06 -11.52 20.52
CA SER A 220 -17.28 -12.33 20.40
C SER A 220 -16.95 -13.65 19.72
N PRO A 221 -17.62 -14.77 20.10
CA PRO A 221 -17.39 -16.05 19.46
C PRO A 221 -17.54 -15.95 17.93
N PRO A 222 -16.68 -16.64 17.15
CA PRO A 222 -16.83 -16.69 15.71
C PRO A 222 -18.23 -17.20 15.33
N SER A 223 -18.90 -16.49 14.42
CA SER A 223 -20.26 -16.79 13.97
C SER A 223 -20.29 -17.05 12.46
N SER A 224 -21.36 -17.68 12.01
CA SER A 224 -21.65 -17.82 10.58
C SER A 224 -22.17 -16.48 10.04
N MET A 225 -21.29 -15.50 9.81
CA MET A 225 -21.67 -14.33 9.01
C MET A 225 -21.73 -14.74 7.54
N PRO A 226 -22.67 -14.18 6.76
CA PRO A 226 -22.66 -14.35 5.31
C PRO A 226 -21.31 -13.92 4.73
N GLN A 227 -20.66 -14.82 3.99
CA GLN A 227 -19.31 -14.65 3.45
C GLN A 227 -19.15 -13.34 2.66
N ALA A 228 -20.20 -12.87 1.98
CA ALA A 228 -20.22 -11.61 1.22
C ALA A 228 -20.12 -10.35 2.09
N ILE A 229 -20.73 -10.34 3.29
CA ILE A 229 -20.65 -9.20 4.23
C ILE A 229 -19.24 -9.13 4.82
N PHE A 230 -18.69 -10.29 5.13
CA PHE A 230 -17.37 -10.40 5.72
C PHE A 230 -16.23 -10.17 4.70
N GLN A 231 -16.38 -10.64 3.46
CA GLN A 231 -15.42 -10.36 2.37
C GLN A 231 -15.33 -8.87 2.05
N LYS A 232 -16.44 -8.10 2.14
CA LYS A 232 -16.39 -6.64 2.04
C LYS A 232 -15.57 -5.98 3.15
N ALA A 233 -15.60 -6.52 4.37
CA ALA A 233 -14.76 -6.05 5.48
C ALA A 233 -13.30 -6.58 5.40
N TRP A 234 -13.09 -7.70 4.72
CA TRP A 234 -11.79 -8.35 4.56
C TRP A 234 -10.93 -7.73 3.46
N LEU A 235 -11.56 -7.40 2.33
CA LEU A 235 -10.91 -7.00 1.08
C LEU A 235 -10.75 -5.50 0.90
N GLY A 236 -11.10 -4.69 1.92
CA GLY A 236 -11.10 -3.22 1.88
C GLY A 236 -10.12 -2.63 0.87
#